data_AF-A0A929D8U4-F1
#
_entry.id   AF-A0A929D8U4-F1
#
_cell.length_a   1.000
_cell.length_b   1.000
_cell.length_c   1.000
_cell.angle_alpha   90.00
_cell.angle_beta   90.00
_cell.angle_gamma   90.00
#
_symmetry.space_group_name_H-M   'P 1'
#
loop_
_entity.id
_entity.type
_entity.pdbx_description
1 polymer ?
#
loop_
_entity_poly.entity_id
_entity_poly.type
_entity_poly.pdbx_seq_one_letter_code
_entity_poly.pdbx_strand_id
1 'polypeptide(L)'
;VAGDVFDQRIIEGLLLDHFGRGSTVRLSAARLSSPKSHGEARGEDSVPFPSQYTDGLINWQTIPELNKPETLHFLRLTQLTGSHPARVRALESLLINNYAIRLIDKVERAKIALSTARFATIQLTGDDISVWQPLTRSQFETLIADATHRIEACLLDTLERSGLQVDGIDAVVRTGGSAQIPCFIEMMARIFGPEKVVLSDVFSGVTAGLAIRAYADVADSQVYL
;
A
#
# COMPACT_ATOMS: atom_id res chain seq x y z
N VAL A 1 0.76 2.13 10.46
CA VAL A 1 -0.45 1.38 10.04
C VAL A 1 -1.11 1.98 8.81
N ALA A 2 -1.37 3.29 8.71
CA ALA A 2 -2.01 3.86 7.50
C ALA A 2 -1.09 3.95 6.27
N GLY A 3 0.20 4.24 6.47
CA GLY A 3 1.18 4.40 5.39
C GLY A 3 1.30 3.17 4.48
N ASP A 4 1.53 2.00 5.08
CA ASP A 4 1.72 0.72 4.40
C ASP A 4 0.48 0.32 3.59
N VAL A 5 -0.73 0.54 4.13
CA VAL A 5 -1.98 0.22 3.43
C VAL A 5 -2.11 1.05 2.14
N PHE A 6 -1.65 2.29 2.13
CA PHE A 6 -1.70 3.13 0.92
C PHE A 6 -0.65 2.70 -0.11
N ASP A 7 0.52 2.23 0.33
CA ASP A 7 1.52 1.64 -0.56
C ASP A 7 0.99 0.35 -1.20
N GLN A 8 0.30 -0.49 -0.42
CA GLN A 8 -0.37 -1.69 -0.89
C GLN A 8 -1.37 -1.39 -2.00
N ARG A 9 -2.19 -0.33 -1.86
CA ARG A 9 -3.15 0.08 -2.89
C ARG A 9 -2.48 0.52 -4.19
N ILE A 10 -1.34 1.20 -4.10
CA ILE A 10 -0.54 1.55 -5.27
C ILE A 10 0.00 0.29 -5.96
N ILE A 11 0.55 -0.66 -5.20
CA ILE A 11 1.09 -1.91 -5.74
C ILE A 11 -0.01 -2.72 -6.41
N GLU A 12 -1.11 -2.97 -5.69
CA GLU A 12 -2.26 -3.75 -6.16
C GLU A 12 -2.88 -3.16 -7.42
N GLY A 13 -3.09 -1.84 -7.44
CA GLY A 13 -3.80 -1.14 -8.51
C GLY A 13 -2.97 -0.88 -9.76
N LEU A 14 -1.63 -0.78 -9.65
CA LEU A 14 -0.79 -0.26 -10.75
C LEU A 14 0.42 -1.12 -11.09
N LEU A 15 0.95 -1.90 -10.14
CA LEU A 15 2.26 -2.54 -10.32
C LEU A 15 2.20 -4.02 -10.65
N LEU A 16 1.15 -4.73 -10.22
CA LEU A 16 1.07 -6.19 -10.42
C LEU A 16 1.07 -6.60 -11.90
N ASP A 17 0.61 -5.73 -12.80
CA ASP A 17 0.61 -5.98 -14.25
C ASP A 17 2.04 -6.08 -14.81
N HIS A 18 3.02 -5.42 -14.19
CA HIS A 18 4.43 -5.56 -14.55
C HIS A 18 5.02 -6.92 -14.13
N PHE A 19 4.35 -7.64 -13.22
CA PHE A 19 4.84 -8.87 -12.57
C PHE A 19 3.97 -10.09 -12.84
N GLY A 20 3.17 -10.08 -13.90
CA GLY A 20 2.47 -11.27 -14.40
C GLY A 20 0.95 -11.21 -14.28
N ARG A 21 0.38 -10.26 -13.53
CA ARG A 21 -1.07 -10.04 -13.53
C ARG A 21 -1.56 -9.74 -14.95
N GLY A 22 -2.70 -10.33 -15.32
CA GLY A 22 -3.25 -10.27 -16.68
C GLY A 22 -2.53 -11.15 -17.71
N SER A 23 -1.54 -11.95 -17.31
CA SER A 23 -0.93 -12.96 -18.19
C SER A 23 -1.72 -14.27 -18.15
N THR A 24 -1.55 -15.11 -19.17
CA THR A 24 -2.06 -16.49 -19.17
C THR A 24 -0.92 -17.50 -19.19
N VAL A 25 -1.20 -18.71 -18.73
CA VAL A 25 -0.29 -19.85 -18.68
C VAL A 25 -1.00 -21.08 -19.25
N ARG A 26 -0.27 -22.00 -19.89
CA ARG A 26 -0.89 -23.24 -20.38
C ARG A 26 -1.43 -24.09 -19.23
N LEU A 27 -2.57 -24.75 -19.48
CA LEU A 27 -3.25 -25.60 -18.50
C LEU A 27 -2.32 -26.67 -17.89
N SER A 28 -1.44 -27.25 -18.70
CA SER A 28 -0.46 -28.25 -18.26
C SER A 28 0.53 -27.70 -17.22
N ALA A 29 0.99 -26.46 -17.39
CA ALA A 29 1.86 -25.78 -16.43
C ALA A 29 1.08 -25.30 -15.20
N ALA A 30 -0.18 -24.87 -15.36
CA ALA A 30 -1.02 -24.43 -14.25
C ALA A 30 -1.30 -25.55 -13.23
N ARG A 31 -1.46 -26.81 -13.66
CA ARG A 31 -1.67 -27.96 -12.76
C ARG A 31 -0.53 -28.20 -11.77
N LEU A 32 0.69 -27.71 -12.05
CA LEU A 32 1.80 -27.76 -11.09
C LEU A 32 1.64 -26.77 -9.93
N SER A 33 0.97 -25.63 -10.15
CA SER A 33 0.76 -24.60 -9.11
C SER A 33 -0.39 -24.90 -8.14
N SER A 34 -1.34 -25.77 -8.52
CA SER A 34 -2.48 -26.16 -7.68
C SER A 34 -3.12 -27.47 -8.16
N PRO A 35 -3.10 -28.55 -7.36
CA PRO A 35 -3.74 -29.82 -7.74
C PRO A 35 -5.28 -29.81 -7.68
N LYS A 36 -5.91 -28.72 -7.21
CA LYS A 36 -7.37 -28.59 -7.02
C LYS A 36 -8.08 -27.62 -7.97
N SER A 37 -7.45 -27.16 -9.06
CA SER A 37 -8.11 -26.30 -10.05
C SER A 37 -9.14 -27.10 -10.89
N HIS A 38 -10.35 -27.27 -10.33
CA HIS A 38 -11.54 -27.70 -11.05
C HIS A 38 -12.11 -26.49 -11.82
N GLY A 39 -11.47 -26.13 -12.92
CA GLY A 39 -12.03 -25.22 -13.92
C GLY A 39 -12.60 -26.02 -15.07
N GLU A 40 -13.89 -25.81 -15.38
CA GLU A 40 -14.56 -26.38 -16.54
C GLU A 40 -13.74 -26.12 -17.81
N ALA A 41 -13.35 -27.20 -18.49
CA ALA A 41 -12.62 -27.15 -19.74
C ALA A 41 -13.52 -26.61 -20.87
N ARG A 42 -13.65 -25.28 -20.94
CA ARG A 42 -14.14 -24.58 -22.13
C ARG A 42 -12.96 -24.31 -23.05
N GLY A 43 -12.61 -25.26 -23.92
CA GLY A 43 -11.93 -25.05 -25.21
C GLY A 43 -10.61 -24.25 -25.30
N GLU A 44 -10.09 -23.69 -24.22
CA GLU A 44 -8.89 -22.86 -24.21
C GLU A 44 -7.72 -23.59 -23.52
N ASP A 45 -6.63 -23.78 -24.24
CA ASP A 45 -5.40 -24.44 -23.75
C ASP A 45 -4.63 -23.61 -22.70
N SER A 46 -5.17 -22.43 -22.32
CA SER A 46 -4.55 -21.49 -21.40
C SER A 46 -5.51 -21.02 -20.32
N VAL A 47 -4.99 -20.79 -19.13
CA VAL A 47 -5.70 -20.23 -17.98
C VAL A 47 -5.02 -18.96 -17.49
N PRO A 48 -5.71 -18.08 -16.75
CA PRO A 48 -5.09 -16.92 -16.12
C PRO A 48 -3.91 -17.30 -15.23
N PHE A 49 -2.89 -16.46 -15.20
CA PHE A 49 -1.76 -16.59 -14.29
C PHE A 49 -2.27 -16.55 -12.84
N PRO A 50 -1.90 -17.51 -11.96
CA PRO A 50 -2.43 -17.56 -10.60
C PRO A 50 -2.05 -16.32 -9.78
N SER A 51 -3.05 -15.62 -9.24
CA SER A 51 -2.83 -14.36 -8.50
C SER A 51 -1.96 -14.55 -7.26
N GLN A 52 -1.96 -15.73 -6.65
CA GLN A 52 -1.16 -16.05 -5.45
C GLN A 52 0.32 -15.69 -5.57
N TYR A 53 0.89 -15.71 -6.78
CA TYR A 53 2.29 -15.34 -7.02
C TYR A 53 2.52 -13.82 -7.12
N THR A 54 1.49 -13.05 -7.47
CA THR A 54 1.52 -11.58 -7.47
C THR A 54 0.99 -10.99 -6.16
N ASP A 55 0.09 -11.67 -5.46
CA ASP A 55 -0.57 -11.17 -4.25
C ASP A 55 0.43 -10.98 -3.09
N GLY A 56 1.47 -11.81 -3.03
CA GLY A 56 2.56 -11.62 -2.06
C GLY A 56 3.36 -10.32 -2.27
N LEU A 57 3.28 -9.69 -3.44
CA LEU A 57 3.89 -8.37 -3.66
C LEU A 57 3.13 -7.25 -2.94
N ILE A 58 1.81 -7.42 -2.74
CA ILE A 58 1.01 -6.49 -1.95
C ILE A 58 1.50 -6.55 -0.50
N ASN A 59 1.64 -7.75 0.05
CA ASN A 59 2.11 -7.96 1.41
C ASN A 59 3.59 -8.31 1.42
N TRP A 60 4.45 -7.30 1.22
CA TRP A 60 5.88 -7.52 1.00
C TRP A 60 6.61 -8.36 2.05
N GLN A 61 6.13 -8.36 3.30
CA GLN A 61 6.66 -9.17 4.39
C GLN A 61 6.55 -10.68 4.11
N THR A 62 5.65 -11.08 3.21
CA THR A 62 5.41 -12.46 2.77
C THR A 62 6.24 -12.86 1.55
N ILE A 63 6.97 -11.93 0.93
CA ILE A 63 7.79 -12.21 -0.27
C ILE A 63 8.83 -13.32 -0.06
N PRO A 64 9.49 -13.46 1.11
CA PRO A 64 10.38 -14.60 1.35
C PRO A 64 9.69 -15.95 1.17
N GLU A 65 8.38 -16.05 1.40
CA GLU A 65 7.62 -17.29 1.21
C GLU A 65 7.39 -17.63 -0.26
N LEU A 66 7.50 -16.65 -1.15
CA LEU A 66 7.42 -16.83 -2.60
C LEU A 66 8.76 -17.27 -3.21
N ASN A 67 9.89 -17.01 -2.55
CA ASN A 67 11.22 -17.41 -3.01
C ASN A 67 11.53 -18.89 -2.68
N LYS A 68 10.66 -19.79 -3.13
CA LYS A 68 10.79 -21.24 -2.96
C LYS A 68 11.14 -21.91 -4.30
N PRO A 69 11.92 -23.02 -4.32
CA PRO A 69 12.27 -23.72 -5.54
C PRO A 69 11.08 -24.09 -6.42
N GLU A 70 9.96 -24.47 -5.81
CA GLU A 70 8.72 -24.85 -6.51
C GLU A 70 8.09 -23.65 -7.23
N THR A 71 8.05 -22.49 -6.57
CA THR A 71 7.59 -21.24 -7.18
C THR A 71 8.48 -20.85 -8.36
N LEU A 72 9.80 -20.85 -8.18
CA LEU A 72 10.74 -20.49 -9.26
C LEU A 72 10.65 -21.46 -10.44
N HIS A 73 10.47 -22.76 -10.18
CA HIS A 73 10.25 -23.75 -11.22
C HIS A 73 8.96 -23.46 -12.02
N PHE A 74 7.86 -23.13 -11.32
CA PHE A 74 6.61 -22.74 -11.97
C PHE A 74 6.75 -21.46 -12.82
N LEU A 75 7.43 -20.42 -12.32
CA LEU A 75 7.72 -19.21 -13.08
C LEU A 75 8.56 -19.55 -14.34
N ARG A 76 9.58 -20.39 -14.15
CA ARG A 76 10.33 -21.19 -15.16
C ARG A 76 9.49 -21.60 -16.36
N LEU A 77 8.56 -22.51 -16.07
CA LEU A 77 7.69 -23.12 -17.07
C LEU A 77 6.70 -22.13 -17.69
N THR A 78 6.22 -21.18 -16.89
CA THR A 78 5.29 -20.15 -17.34
C THR A 78 5.96 -19.22 -18.36
N GLN A 79 7.25 -18.90 -18.22
CA GLN A 79 7.97 -18.11 -19.21
C GLN A 79 8.10 -18.81 -20.57
N LEU A 80 8.05 -20.14 -20.62
CA LEU A 80 8.12 -20.91 -21.87
C LEU A 80 6.76 -21.07 -22.55
N THR A 81 5.68 -20.95 -21.78
CA THR A 81 4.34 -21.39 -22.22
C THR A 81 3.27 -20.31 -22.11
N GLY A 82 3.54 -19.21 -21.42
CA GLY A 82 2.59 -18.15 -21.12
C GLY A 82 2.61 -16.99 -22.12
N SER A 83 1.59 -16.13 -22.03
CA SER A 83 1.38 -15.03 -22.99
C SER A 83 2.36 -13.86 -22.85
N HIS A 84 2.83 -13.57 -21.64
CA HIS A 84 3.73 -12.44 -21.35
C HIS A 84 4.96 -12.88 -20.56
N PRO A 85 5.91 -13.57 -21.19
CA PRO A 85 7.06 -14.15 -20.50
C PRO A 85 7.98 -13.08 -19.87
N ALA A 86 8.01 -11.87 -20.41
CA ALA A 86 8.76 -10.75 -19.83
C ALA A 86 8.26 -10.33 -18.44
N ARG A 87 6.93 -10.31 -18.23
CA ARG A 87 6.33 -9.96 -16.93
C ARG A 87 6.63 -11.01 -15.86
N VAL A 88 6.66 -12.28 -16.27
CA VAL A 88 6.96 -13.40 -15.38
C VAL A 88 8.46 -13.48 -15.06
N ARG A 89 9.34 -13.15 -16.02
CA ARG A 89 10.78 -12.93 -15.75
C ARG A 89 10.99 -11.80 -14.76
N ALA A 90 10.29 -10.68 -14.93
CA ALA A 90 10.38 -9.57 -13.99
C ALA A 90 9.98 -9.98 -12.56
N LEU A 91 8.95 -10.82 -12.41
CA LEU A 91 8.56 -11.39 -11.11
C LEU A 91 9.66 -12.31 -10.55
N GLU A 92 10.19 -13.23 -11.35
CA GLU A 92 11.30 -14.11 -10.92
C GLU A 92 12.51 -13.28 -10.45
N SER A 93 12.95 -12.31 -11.25
CA SER A 93 14.05 -11.42 -10.91
C SER A 93 13.77 -10.58 -9.66
N LEU A 94 12.52 -10.17 -9.44
CA LEU A 94 12.14 -9.44 -8.24
C LEU A 94 12.33 -10.28 -6.98
N LEU A 95 11.98 -11.56 -7.05
CA LEU A 95 12.11 -12.52 -5.94
C LEU A 95 13.58 -12.91 -5.69
N ILE A 96 14.35 -13.20 -6.75
CA ILE A 96 15.73 -13.69 -6.64
C ILE A 96 16.68 -12.56 -6.23
N ASN A 97 16.57 -11.38 -6.86
CA ASN A 97 17.52 -10.28 -6.66
C ASN A 97 17.10 -9.34 -5.52
N ASN A 98 16.12 -9.75 -4.70
CA ASN A 98 15.59 -9.00 -3.57
C ASN A 98 15.18 -7.56 -3.94
N TYR A 99 14.66 -7.36 -5.17
CA TYR A 99 14.23 -6.04 -5.63
C TYR A 99 12.89 -5.60 -5.05
N ALA A 100 12.20 -6.49 -4.34
CA ALA A 100 10.98 -6.20 -3.59
C ALA A 100 11.11 -4.96 -2.68
N ILE A 101 12.16 -4.92 -1.83
CA ILE A 101 12.40 -3.80 -0.90
C ILE A 101 12.61 -2.49 -1.68
N ARG A 102 13.32 -2.55 -2.81
CA ARG A 102 13.52 -1.39 -3.68
C ARG A 102 12.22 -0.93 -4.31
N LEU A 103 11.35 -1.84 -4.74
CA LEU A 103 10.03 -1.48 -5.28
C LEU A 103 9.20 -0.70 -4.26
N ILE A 104 9.19 -1.15 -3.01
CA ILE A 104 8.42 -0.53 -1.92
C ILE A 104 8.97 0.86 -1.60
N ASP A 105 10.30 1.03 -1.49
CA ASP A 105 10.91 2.35 -1.33
C ASP A 105 10.53 3.31 -2.47
N LYS A 106 10.45 2.80 -3.72
CA LYS A 106 10.00 3.62 -4.87
C LYS A 106 8.52 4.00 -4.78
N VAL A 107 7.66 3.08 -4.33
CA VAL A 107 6.23 3.33 -4.10
C VAL A 107 6.04 4.37 -3.00
N GLU A 108 6.70 4.19 -1.86
CA GLU A 108 6.62 5.10 -0.72
C GLU A 108 7.09 6.51 -1.09
N ARG A 109 8.22 6.63 -1.80
CA ARG A 109 8.72 7.92 -2.30
C ARG A 109 7.74 8.59 -3.25
N ALA A 110 7.11 7.84 -4.16
CA ALA A 110 6.10 8.38 -5.05
C ALA A 110 4.89 8.89 -4.26
N LYS A 111 4.40 8.13 -3.29
CA LYS A 111 3.31 8.52 -2.38
C LYS A 111 3.66 9.81 -1.62
N ILE A 112 4.84 9.89 -1.02
CA ILE A 112 5.31 11.09 -0.30
C ILE A 112 5.38 12.30 -1.24
N ALA A 113 5.90 12.11 -2.46
CA ALA A 113 5.99 13.18 -3.45
C ALA A 113 4.61 13.72 -3.85
N LEU A 114 3.59 12.86 -3.92
CA LEU A 114 2.22 13.26 -4.26
C LEU A 114 1.55 14.11 -3.18
N SER A 115 2.09 14.16 -1.96
CA SER A 115 1.61 15.07 -0.91
C SER A 115 1.84 16.55 -1.27
N THR A 116 2.82 16.85 -2.12
CA THR A 116 3.14 18.23 -2.55
C THR A 116 3.01 18.42 -4.06
N ALA A 117 3.37 17.41 -4.86
CA ALA A 117 3.26 17.41 -6.32
C ALA A 117 1.95 16.79 -6.82
N ARG A 118 1.53 17.13 -8.05
CA ARG A 118 0.37 16.52 -8.72
C ARG A 118 0.70 15.21 -9.44
N PHE A 119 1.98 14.94 -9.64
CA PHE A 119 2.49 13.82 -10.43
C PHE A 119 3.78 13.27 -9.81
N ALA A 120 3.94 11.95 -9.88
CA ALA A 120 5.14 11.22 -9.51
C ALA A 120 5.35 10.05 -10.49
N THR A 121 6.53 9.44 -10.45
CA THR A 121 6.83 8.24 -11.25
C THR A 121 7.48 7.19 -10.38
N ILE A 122 6.97 5.97 -10.46
CA ILE A 122 7.56 4.80 -9.83
C ILE A 122 8.46 4.15 -10.89
N GLN A 123 9.76 4.15 -10.65
CA GLN A 123 10.75 3.60 -11.56
C GLN A 123 11.64 2.59 -10.85
N LEU A 124 11.71 1.38 -11.39
CA LEU A 124 12.59 0.32 -10.93
C LEU A 124 13.30 -0.30 -12.14
N THR A 125 14.63 -0.37 -12.05
CA THR A 125 15.48 -1.01 -13.05
C THR A 125 16.38 -2.02 -12.38
N GLY A 126 16.49 -3.19 -13.01
CA GLY A 126 17.34 -4.31 -12.61
C GLY A 126 17.34 -5.38 -13.70
N ASP A 127 17.95 -6.51 -13.42
CA ASP A 127 18.01 -7.63 -14.37
C ASP A 127 16.60 -8.14 -14.69
N ASP A 128 16.22 -8.13 -15.98
CA ASP A 128 14.87 -8.43 -16.48
C ASP A 128 13.73 -7.55 -15.91
N ILE A 129 14.05 -6.46 -15.20
CA ILE A 129 13.07 -5.52 -14.65
C ILE A 129 13.24 -4.14 -15.27
N SER A 130 12.18 -3.67 -15.92
CA SER A 130 12.03 -2.28 -16.34
C SER A 130 10.62 -1.80 -16.05
N VAL A 131 10.42 -1.29 -14.83
CA VAL A 131 9.16 -0.67 -14.40
C VAL A 131 9.29 0.83 -14.60
N TRP A 132 8.36 1.38 -15.37
CA TRP A 132 8.12 2.82 -15.46
C TRP A 132 6.62 3.04 -15.35
N GLN A 133 6.18 3.52 -14.18
CA GLN A 133 4.77 3.69 -13.88
C GLN A 133 4.50 5.15 -13.48
N PRO A 134 3.88 5.95 -14.36
CA PRO A 134 3.42 7.29 -14.01
C PRO A 134 2.24 7.19 -13.03
N LEU A 135 2.18 8.11 -12.08
CA LEU A 135 1.13 8.18 -11.08
C LEU A 135 0.74 9.65 -10.82
N THR A 136 -0.53 9.97 -11.02
CA THR A 136 -1.09 11.27 -10.65
C THR A 136 -1.65 11.24 -9.24
N ARG A 137 -1.75 12.41 -8.58
CA ARG A 137 -2.37 12.53 -7.26
C ARG A 137 -3.81 12.04 -7.28
N SER A 138 -4.59 12.41 -8.30
CA SER A 138 -5.99 12.00 -8.42
C SER A 138 -6.15 10.49 -8.57
N GLN A 139 -5.26 9.83 -9.33
CA GLN A 139 -5.25 8.37 -9.41
C GLN A 139 -4.91 7.75 -8.06
N PHE A 140 -3.90 8.27 -7.35
CA PHE A 140 -3.58 7.80 -6.01
C PHE A 140 -4.75 7.96 -5.03
N GLU A 141 -5.39 9.13 -5.01
CA GLU A 141 -6.56 9.39 -4.15
C GLU A 141 -7.74 8.48 -4.50
N THR A 142 -7.91 8.14 -5.79
CA THR A 142 -8.90 7.13 -6.22
C THR A 142 -8.58 5.75 -5.66
N LEU A 143 -7.31 5.33 -5.66
CA LEU A 143 -6.88 4.03 -5.12
C LEU A 143 -7.10 3.91 -3.60
N ILE A 144 -7.18 5.04 -2.88
CA ILE A 144 -7.39 5.07 -1.42
C ILE A 144 -8.78 5.60 -1.03
N ALA A 145 -9.71 5.76 -1.98
CA ALA A 145 -11.03 6.35 -1.74
C ALA A 145 -11.82 5.59 -0.66
N ASP A 146 -11.83 4.26 -0.70
CA ASP A 146 -12.49 3.43 0.32
C ASP A 146 -11.95 3.67 1.73
N ALA A 147 -10.62 3.78 1.86
CA ALA A 147 -9.99 4.09 3.14
C ALA A 147 -10.35 5.50 3.61
N THR A 148 -10.40 6.45 2.68
CA THR A 148 -10.80 7.84 2.96
C THR A 148 -12.23 7.92 3.46
N HIS A 149 -13.18 7.25 2.79
CA HIS A 149 -14.58 7.19 3.24
C HIS A 149 -14.73 6.54 4.63
N ARG A 150 -13.98 5.48 4.91
CA ARG A 150 -13.99 4.83 6.23
C ARG A 150 -13.44 5.75 7.33
N ILE A 151 -12.39 6.51 7.03
CA ILE A 151 -11.83 7.49 7.96
C ILE A 151 -12.84 8.62 8.21
N GLU A 152 -13.49 9.14 7.17
CA GLU A 152 -14.55 10.15 7.31
C GLU A 152 -15.71 9.65 8.17
N ALA A 153 -16.20 8.43 7.91
CA ALA A 153 -17.29 7.84 8.68
C ALA A 153 -16.91 7.68 10.17
N CYS A 154 -15.68 7.23 10.44
CA CYS A 154 -15.17 7.11 11.81
C CYS A 154 -15.08 8.46 12.52
N LEU A 155 -14.62 9.50 11.81
CA LEU A 155 -14.54 10.87 12.31
C LEU A 155 -15.93 11.41 12.69
N LEU A 156 -16.93 11.21 11.83
CA LEU A 156 -18.31 11.66 12.06
C LEU A 156 -18.98 10.90 13.21
N ASP A 157 -18.81 9.57 13.29
CA ASP A 157 -19.30 8.75 14.41
C ASP A 157 -18.65 9.19 15.74
N THR A 158 -17.36 9.55 15.72
CA THR A 158 -16.66 10.07 16.90
C THR A 158 -17.25 11.40 17.36
N LEU A 159 -17.54 12.30 16.42
CA LEU A 159 -18.16 13.59 16.73
C LEU A 159 -19.56 13.40 17.32
N GLU A 160 -20.39 12.55 16.71
CA GLU A 160 -21.73 12.23 17.20
C GLU A 160 -21.71 11.69 18.63
N ARG A 161 -20.81 10.74 18.92
CA ARG A 161 -20.67 10.15 20.27
C ARG A 161 -20.17 11.13 21.32
N SER A 162 -19.43 12.16 20.91
CA SER A 162 -18.97 13.21 21.83
C SER A 162 -20.10 14.14 22.27
N GLY A 163 -21.23 14.18 21.53
CA GLY A 163 -22.31 15.13 21.73
C GLY A 163 -21.97 16.57 21.30
N LEU A 164 -20.76 16.81 20.81
CA LEU A 164 -20.33 18.11 20.31
C LEU A 164 -20.86 18.34 18.88
N GLN A 165 -21.14 19.61 18.58
CA GLN A 165 -21.36 20.06 17.21
C GLN A 165 -20.02 20.45 16.59
N VAL A 166 -19.94 20.45 15.25
CA VAL A 166 -18.74 20.88 14.50
C VAL A 166 -18.26 22.27 14.95
N ASP A 167 -19.18 23.19 15.23
CA ASP A 167 -18.87 24.55 15.67
C ASP A 167 -18.20 24.59 17.05
N GLY A 168 -18.45 23.58 17.89
CA GLY A 168 -17.83 23.41 19.21
C GLY A 168 -16.43 22.79 19.17
N ILE A 169 -15.89 22.49 17.98
CA ILE A 169 -14.51 22.05 17.82
C ILE A 169 -13.63 23.27 17.60
N ASP A 170 -12.63 23.47 18.45
CA ASP A 170 -11.68 24.59 18.35
C ASP A 170 -10.54 24.31 17.37
N ALA A 171 -10.05 23.07 17.35
CA ALA A 171 -8.92 22.66 16.53
C ALA A 171 -8.97 21.18 16.16
N VAL A 172 -8.50 20.88 14.95
CA VAL A 172 -8.31 19.54 14.40
C VAL A 172 -6.83 19.34 14.18
N VAL A 173 -6.21 18.57 15.07
CA VAL A 173 -4.76 18.35 15.06
C VAL A 173 -4.42 17.11 14.24
N ARG A 174 -3.69 17.31 13.15
CA ARG A 174 -3.20 16.21 12.29
C ARG A 174 -1.89 15.66 12.83
N THR A 175 -1.81 14.35 12.97
CA THR A 175 -0.61 13.63 13.44
C THR A 175 -0.25 12.48 12.49
N GLY A 176 1.06 12.22 12.35
CA GLY A 176 1.59 11.18 11.47
C GLY A 176 1.73 11.58 10.00
N GLY A 177 2.65 10.92 9.29
CA GLY A 177 3.02 11.26 7.91
C GLY A 177 1.86 11.16 6.92
N SER A 178 1.01 10.14 7.05
CA SER A 178 -0.12 9.91 6.15
C SER A 178 -1.23 10.96 6.26
N ALA A 179 -1.36 11.64 7.41
CA ALA A 179 -2.35 12.72 7.59
C ALA A 179 -2.00 13.99 6.78
N GLN A 180 -0.83 14.02 6.14
CA GLN A 180 -0.40 15.08 5.23
C GLN A 180 -0.88 14.86 3.79
N ILE A 181 -1.52 13.73 3.48
CA ILE A 181 -2.07 13.49 2.13
C ILE A 181 -3.21 14.51 1.88
N PRO A 182 -3.18 15.24 0.75
CA PRO A 182 -4.11 16.34 0.46
C PRO A 182 -5.59 16.01 0.64
N CYS A 183 -6.06 14.85 0.16
CA CYS A 183 -7.46 14.46 0.32
C CYS A 183 -7.93 14.42 1.79
N PHE A 184 -7.06 14.08 2.75
CA PHE A 184 -7.44 14.12 4.16
C PHE A 184 -7.51 15.56 4.69
N ILE A 185 -6.61 16.43 4.25
CA ILE A 185 -6.60 17.85 4.61
C ILE A 185 -7.89 18.50 4.10
N GLU A 186 -8.24 18.23 2.85
CA GLU A 186 -9.46 18.74 2.20
C GLU A 186 -10.72 18.21 2.87
N MET A 187 -10.77 16.92 3.20
CA MET A 187 -11.86 16.31 3.96
C MET A 187 -12.06 17.01 5.33
N MET A 188 -10.99 17.17 6.11
CA MET A 188 -11.07 17.84 7.42
C MET A 188 -11.44 19.32 7.28
N ALA A 189 -10.88 20.03 6.31
CA ALA A 189 -11.19 21.44 6.06
C ALA A 189 -12.65 21.63 5.62
N ARG A 190 -13.20 20.71 4.83
CA ARG A 190 -14.62 20.70 4.45
C ARG A 190 -15.53 20.50 5.66
N ILE A 191 -15.15 19.64 6.61
CA ILE A 191 -15.97 19.30 7.77
C ILE A 191 -15.89 20.39 8.85
N PHE A 192 -14.68 20.84 9.21
CA PHE A 192 -14.46 21.70 10.38
C PHE A 192 -14.12 23.15 10.07
N GLY A 193 -13.83 23.48 8.81
CA GLY A 193 -13.25 24.76 8.40
C GLY A 193 -11.73 24.69 8.30
N PRO A 194 -11.11 25.25 7.23
CA PRO A 194 -9.65 25.18 7.01
C PRO A 194 -8.84 25.83 8.14
N GLU A 195 -9.37 26.86 8.79
CA GLU A 195 -8.74 27.59 9.89
C GLU A 195 -8.52 26.74 11.14
N LYS A 196 -9.32 25.67 11.31
CA LYS A 196 -9.21 24.77 12.47
C LYS A 196 -8.23 23.62 12.23
N VAL A 197 -7.79 23.39 10.99
CA VAL A 197 -6.98 22.22 10.62
C VAL A 197 -5.50 22.49 10.79
N VAL A 198 -4.97 22.12 11.95
CA VAL A 198 -3.58 22.39 12.35
C VAL A 198 -2.69 21.18 12.07
N LEU A 199 -1.46 21.43 11.62
CA LEU A 199 -0.41 20.42 11.57
C LEU A 199 0.32 20.43 12.92
N SER A 200 0.23 19.37 13.71
CA SER A 200 1.16 19.18 14.83
C SER A 200 2.48 18.65 14.27
N ASP A 201 3.60 19.03 14.89
CA ASP A 201 4.91 18.54 14.47
C ASP A 201 4.89 17.00 14.43
N VAL A 202 5.03 16.50 13.21
CA VAL A 202 4.70 15.13 12.80
C VAL A 202 5.62 14.11 13.49
N PHE A 203 6.75 14.57 14.01
CA PHE A 203 7.78 13.71 14.61
C PHE A 203 7.94 13.89 16.13
N SER A 204 7.40 14.96 16.74
CA SER A 204 7.60 15.23 18.17
C SER A 204 6.34 15.19 19.01
N GLY A 205 5.13 15.37 18.44
CA GLY A 205 3.91 15.53 19.25
C GLY A 205 3.60 14.35 20.18
N VAL A 206 3.67 13.13 19.68
CA VAL A 206 3.41 11.91 20.48
C VAL A 206 4.53 11.65 21.47
N THR A 207 5.79 11.72 21.03
CA THR A 207 6.98 11.50 21.87
C THR A 207 7.07 12.51 23.01
N ALA A 208 6.81 13.79 22.72
CA ALA A 208 6.78 14.86 23.70
C ALA A 208 5.63 14.66 24.71
N GLY A 209 4.44 14.29 24.23
CA GLY A 209 3.30 13.99 25.12
C GLY A 209 3.61 12.84 26.09
N LEU A 210 4.23 11.76 25.60
CA LEU A 210 4.65 10.64 26.44
C LEU A 210 5.74 11.04 27.44
N ALA A 211 6.72 11.86 27.02
CA ALA A 211 7.78 12.35 27.91
C ALA A 211 7.23 13.27 29.02
N ILE A 212 6.28 14.16 28.69
CA ILE A 212 5.60 15.01 29.66
C ILE A 212 4.81 14.17 30.65
N ARG A 213 4.07 13.15 30.16
CA ARG A 213 3.31 12.24 31.04
C ARG A 213 4.23 11.47 31.98
N ALA A 214 5.32 10.92 31.47
CA ALA A 214 6.31 10.21 32.28
C ALA A 214 6.96 11.14 33.34
N TYR A 215 7.26 12.38 32.98
CA TYR A 215 7.78 13.37 33.94
C TYR A 215 6.75 13.72 35.02
N ALA A 216 5.49 13.92 34.65
CA ALA A 216 4.41 14.22 35.60
C ALA A 216 4.19 13.05 36.59
N ASP A 217 4.22 11.80 36.11
CA ASP A 217 4.06 10.62 36.97
C ASP A 217 5.24 10.47 37.96
N VAL A 218 6.47 10.84 37.55
CA VAL A 218 7.65 10.88 38.45
C VAL A 218 7.54 12.01 39.47
N ALA A 219 7.04 13.18 39.08
CA ALA A 219 6.85 14.31 39.98
C ALA A 219 5.77 14.03 41.05
N ASP A 220 4.64 13.42 40.66
CA ASP A 220 3.58 13.01 41.61
C ASP A 220 4.07 11.92 42.59
N SER A 221 4.97 11.04 42.16
CA SER A 221 5.56 9.99 43.01
C SER A 221 6.56 10.52 44.04
N GLN A 222 7.15 11.71 43.83
CA GLN A 222 8.07 12.36 44.78
C GLN A 222 7.36 13.22 45.83
N VAL A 223 6.07 13.53 45.65
CA VAL A 223 5.27 14.31 46.62
C VAL A 223 4.76 13.43 47.78
N TYR A 224 4.89 12.11 47.68
CA TYR A 224 4.49 11.14 48.71
C TYR A 224 5.67 10.56 49.53
N LEU A 225 6.86 11.18 49.49
CA LEU A 225 8.01 10.89 50.35
C LEU A 225 8.40 12.13 51.16
#